data_AF-A0A6G0QIH2-F1
#
_entry.id   AF-A0A6G0QIH2-F1
#
_cell.length_a   1.000
_cell.length_b   1.000
_cell.length_c   1.000
_cell.angle_alpha   90.00
_cell.angle_beta   90.00
_cell.angle_gamma   90.00
#
_symmetry.space_group_name_H-M   'P 1'
#
loop_
_entity.id
_entity.type
_entity.pdbx_description
1 polymer ?
#
loop_
_entity_poly.entity_id
_entity_poly.type
_entity_poly.pdbx_seq_one_letter_code
_entity_poly.pdbx_strand_id
1 'polypeptide(L)'
;MPVGACVESKTKRMIARYEFNSTVNLITEQQWIGYFMQANLPSLVDYAAVDDAMKTLKMKTTWPEPESRMMNLQADLEGILDKFNLTDQAFEHEQRRLVRYLSNALEPPSF
;
A
#
# COMPACT_ATOMS: atom_id res chain seq x y z
N MET A 1 20.65 -6.22 -2.45
CA MET A 1 21.29 -5.51 -3.58
C MET A 1 20.92 -4.04 -3.44
N PRO A 2 21.89 -3.10 -3.43
CA PRO A 2 21.58 -1.67 -3.29
C PRO A 2 20.74 -1.19 -4.47
N VAL A 3 19.64 -0.50 -4.21
CA VAL A 3 18.75 0.12 -5.20
C VAL A 3 19.56 1.03 -6.10
N GLY A 4 20.47 1.82 -5.53
CA GLY A 4 21.35 2.68 -6.32
C GLY A 4 22.26 1.94 -7.30
N ALA A 5 22.57 0.66 -7.07
CA ALA A 5 23.37 -0.17 -7.98
C ALA A 5 22.52 -0.82 -9.10
N CYS A 6 21.20 -0.87 -8.96
CA CYS A 6 20.27 -1.39 -9.95
C CYS A 6 19.91 -0.37 -11.04
N VAL A 7 20.26 0.90 -10.86
CA VAL A 7 19.92 2.00 -11.78
C VAL A 7 21.06 2.23 -12.76
N GLU A 8 20.73 2.34 -14.04
CA GLU A 8 21.70 2.68 -15.09
C GLU A 8 22.46 3.98 -14.77
N SER A 9 23.78 3.99 -15.01
CA SER A 9 24.68 5.11 -14.69
C SER A 9 24.24 6.46 -15.27
N LYS A 10 23.58 6.49 -16.44
CA LYS A 10 23.05 7.73 -17.02
C LYS A 10 21.86 8.24 -16.22
N THR A 11 20.86 7.38 -16.00
CA THR A 11 19.65 7.68 -15.22
C THR A 11 20.00 8.10 -13.79
N LYS A 12 20.94 7.39 -13.15
CA LYS A 12 21.42 7.72 -11.80
C LYS A 12 22.02 9.13 -11.71
N ARG A 13 22.78 9.56 -12.73
CA ARG A 13 23.33 10.93 -12.80
C ARG A 13 22.24 11.98 -13.03
N MET A 14 21.23 11.66 -13.84
CA MET A 14 20.10 12.57 -14.07
C MET A 14 19.29 12.78 -12.79
N ILE A 15 18.88 11.71 -12.11
CA ILE A 15 18.13 11.80 -10.86
C ILE A 15 18.93 12.58 -9.80
N ALA A 16 20.22 12.28 -9.64
CA ALA A 16 21.07 13.01 -8.69
C ALA A 16 21.08 14.52 -8.93
N ARG A 17 21.16 14.93 -10.20
CA ARG A 17 21.24 16.34 -10.59
C ARG A 17 19.90 17.06 -10.49
N TYR A 18 18.82 16.44 -10.99
CA TYR A 18 17.54 17.13 -11.15
C TYR A 18 16.63 16.98 -9.92
N GLU A 19 16.68 15.85 -9.23
CA GLU A 19 15.78 15.57 -8.09
C GLU A 19 16.44 15.90 -6.76
N PHE A 20 17.73 15.58 -6.62
CA PHE A 20 18.47 15.79 -5.36
C PHE A 20 19.35 17.04 -5.37
N ASN A 21 19.49 17.72 -6.52
CA ASN A 21 20.44 18.83 -6.72
C ASN A 21 21.85 18.51 -6.17
N SER A 22 22.30 17.26 -6.36
CA SER A 22 23.51 16.70 -5.76
C SER A 22 24.28 15.81 -6.74
N THR A 23 25.37 15.19 -6.28
CA THR A 23 26.15 14.23 -7.06
C THR A 23 25.90 12.81 -6.58
N VAL A 24 26.06 11.84 -7.48
CA VAL A 24 25.76 10.42 -7.22
C VAL A 24 26.48 9.87 -5.99
N ASN A 25 27.68 10.36 -5.68
CA ASN A 25 28.51 9.89 -4.57
C ASN A 25 28.04 10.40 -3.19
N LEU A 26 27.21 11.45 -3.17
CA LEU A 26 26.71 12.07 -1.95
C LEU A 26 25.31 11.59 -1.56
N ILE A 27 24.64 10.86 -2.46
CA ILE A 27 23.29 10.33 -2.22
C ILE A 27 23.41 9.00 -1.49
N THR A 28 22.83 8.95 -0.30
CA THR A 28 22.83 7.74 0.53
C THR A 28 21.88 6.68 -0.04
N GLU A 29 22.10 5.43 0.33
CA GLU A 29 21.20 4.36 -0.06
C GLU A 29 19.76 4.58 0.43
N GLN A 30 19.58 5.18 1.61
CA GLN A 30 18.24 5.51 2.11
C GLN A 30 17.54 6.59 1.28
N GLN A 31 18.28 7.57 0.76
CA GLN A 31 17.72 8.56 -0.15
C GLN A 31 17.29 7.93 -1.48
N TRP A 32 18.08 6.99 -2.02
CA TRP A 32 17.67 6.22 -3.20
C TRP A 32 16.40 5.41 -2.94
N ILE A 33 16.34 4.69 -1.82
CA ILE A 33 15.16 3.92 -1.42
C ILE A 33 13.94 4.85 -1.32
N GLY A 34 14.05 5.96 -0.59
CA GLY A 34 12.94 6.90 -0.41
C GLY A 34 12.43 7.48 -1.73
N TYR A 35 13.32 7.91 -2.62
CA TYR A 35 12.94 8.45 -3.92
C TYR A 35 12.18 7.43 -4.79
N PHE A 36 12.66 6.19 -4.86
CA PHE A 36 11.96 5.16 -5.63
C PHE A 36 10.69 4.68 -4.94
N MET A 37 10.63 4.68 -3.61
CA MET A 37 9.41 4.38 -2.87
C MET A 37 8.32 5.45 -3.08
N GLN A 38 8.70 6.72 -3.25
CA GLN A 38 7.73 7.76 -3.60
C GLN A 38 7.00 7.47 -4.93
N ALA A 39 7.65 6.79 -5.87
CA ALA A 39 6.98 6.37 -7.11
C ALA A 39 5.92 5.29 -6.90
N ASN A 40 5.98 4.54 -5.80
CA ASN A 40 4.94 3.58 -5.42
C ASN A 40 3.75 4.25 -4.72
N LEU A 41 3.89 5.49 -4.24
CA LEU A 41 2.78 6.20 -3.63
C LEU A 41 1.89 6.79 -4.73
N PRO A 42 0.59 6.42 -4.78
CA PRO A 42 -0.34 7.01 -5.73
C PRO A 42 -0.48 8.53 -5.46
N SER A 43 -0.16 9.35 -6.46
CA SER A 43 -0.31 10.81 -6.38
C SER A 43 -1.78 11.25 -6.30
N LEU A 44 -2.68 10.42 -6.84
CA LEU A 44 -4.12 10.57 -6.74
C LEU A 44 -4.73 9.19 -6.45
N VAL A 45 -5.33 9.05 -5.27
CA VAL A 45 -6.03 7.81 -4.89
C VAL A 45 -7.48 7.90 -5.34
N ASP A 46 -7.90 7.03 -6.26
CA ASP A 46 -9.31 6.87 -6.59
C ASP A 46 -10.00 6.02 -5.52
N TYR A 47 -10.40 6.67 -4.43
CA TYR A 47 -11.12 6.01 -3.35
C TYR A 47 -12.46 5.41 -3.77
N ALA A 48 -13.07 5.85 -4.89
CA ALA A 48 -14.30 5.23 -5.37
C ALA A 48 -14.03 3.82 -5.89
N ALA A 49 -12.92 3.61 -6.60
CA ALA A 49 -12.48 2.28 -7.03
C ALA A 49 -12.10 1.39 -5.83
N VAL A 50 -11.46 1.96 -4.81
CA VAL A 50 -11.14 1.24 -3.56
C VAL A 50 -12.41 0.83 -2.82
N ASP A 51 -13.35 1.76 -2.65
CA ASP A 51 -14.65 1.53 -2.01
C ASP A 51 -15.41 0.41 -2.73
N ASP A 52 -15.36 0.36 -4.07
CA ASP A 52 -15.99 -0.69 -4.85
C ASP A 52 -15.32 -2.06 -4.65
N ALA A 53 -13.99 -2.12 -4.71
CA ALA A 53 -13.24 -3.34 -4.44
C ALA A 53 -13.50 -3.87 -3.01
N MET A 54 -13.61 -2.97 -2.03
CA MET A 54 -13.85 -3.32 -0.62
C MET A 54 -15.24 -3.91 -0.36
N LYS A 55 -16.22 -3.72 -1.25
CA LYS A 55 -17.51 -4.43 -1.14
C LYS A 55 -17.38 -5.95 -1.24
N THR A 56 -16.29 -6.43 -1.83
CA THR A 56 -16.00 -7.87 -1.91
C THR A 56 -15.46 -8.45 -0.59
N LEU A 57 -14.99 -7.59 0.32
CA LEU A 57 -14.48 -7.98 1.61
C LEU A 57 -15.63 -8.50 2.49
N LYS A 58 -15.54 -9.76 2.91
CA LYS A 58 -16.53 -10.40 3.78
C LYS A 58 -15.85 -11.38 4.72
N MET A 59 -16.35 -11.46 5.95
CA MET A 59 -15.88 -12.48 6.88
C MET A 59 -16.33 -13.88 6.42
N LYS A 60 -15.36 -14.79 6.26
CA LYS A 60 -15.64 -16.19 5.91
C LYS A 60 -16.17 -16.96 7.12
N THR A 61 -17.47 -16.93 7.33
CA THR A 61 -18.13 -17.59 8.47
C THR A 61 -18.10 -19.12 8.44
N THR A 62 -17.67 -19.72 7.33
CA THR A 62 -17.54 -21.17 7.15
C THR A 62 -16.40 -21.78 7.97
N TRP A 63 -15.44 -20.97 8.45
CA TRP A 63 -14.32 -21.43 9.26
C TRP A 63 -14.75 -21.56 10.73
N PRO A 64 -14.41 -22.67 11.41
CA PRO A 64 -14.84 -22.91 12.78
C PRO A 64 -14.13 -21.99 13.79
N GLU A 65 -12.82 -21.77 13.66
CA GLU A 65 -12.06 -20.97 14.61
C GLU A 65 -12.27 -19.46 14.39
N PRO A 66 -12.60 -18.69 15.45
CA PRO A 66 -12.68 -17.23 15.39
C PRO A 66 -11.36 -16.57 14.94
N GLU A 67 -10.21 -17.04 15.43
CA GLU A 67 -8.91 -16.46 15.09
C GLU A 67 -8.63 -16.59 13.59
N SER A 68 -8.89 -17.77 13.01
CA SER A 68 -8.68 -18.02 11.58
C SER A 68 -9.56 -17.13 10.71
N ARG A 69 -10.81 -16.86 11.13
CA ARG A 69 -11.73 -15.95 10.43
C ARG A 69 -11.20 -14.52 10.40
N MET A 70 -10.73 -14.03 11.55
CA MET A 70 -10.17 -12.69 11.66
C MET A 70 -8.86 -12.54 10.88
N MET A 71 -7.97 -13.53 10.97
CA MET A 71 -6.70 -13.51 10.26
C MET A 71 -6.90 -13.52 8.74
N ASN A 72 -7.85 -14.32 8.24
CA ASN A 72 -8.17 -14.29 6.82
C ASN A 72 -8.84 -12.97 6.40
N LEU A 73 -9.75 -12.42 7.20
CA LEU A 73 -10.37 -11.13 6.90
C LEU A 73 -9.33 -10.01 6.80
N GLN A 74 -8.37 -10.00 7.72
CA GLN A 74 -7.25 -9.05 7.69
C GLN A 74 -6.37 -9.25 6.45
N ALA A 75 -6.01 -10.49 6.13
CA ALA A 75 -5.22 -10.78 4.93
C ALA A 75 -5.95 -10.38 3.63
N ASP A 76 -7.27 -10.60 3.56
CA ASP A 76 -8.09 -10.20 2.41
C ASP A 76 -8.18 -8.66 2.32
N LEU A 77 -8.29 -7.94 3.45
CA LEU A 77 -8.24 -6.47 3.50
C LEU A 77 -6.90 -5.92 3.00
N GLU A 78 -5.79 -6.40 3.56
CA GLU A 78 -4.44 -5.99 3.17
C GLU A 78 -4.19 -6.29 1.69
N GLY A 79 -4.62 -7.46 1.20
CA GLY A 79 -4.51 -7.84 -0.21
C GLY A 79 -5.34 -6.96 -1.16
N ILE A 80 -6.43 -6.34 -0.70
CA ILE A 80 -7.15 -5.32 -1.50
C ILE A 80 -6.37 -4.01 -1.49
N LEU A 81 -5.92 -3.53 -0.32
CA LEU A 81 -5.17 -2.26 -0.20
C LEU A 81 -3.85 -2.28 -0.99
N ASP A 82 -3.16 -3.42 -0.99
CA ASP A 82 -1.90 -3.62 -1.69
C ASP A 82 -2.05 -3.43 -3.21
N LYS A 83 -3.18 -3.87 -3.79
CA LYS A 83 -3.48 -3.65 -5.23
C LYS A 83 -3.58 -2.17 -5.61
N PHE A 84 -3.85 -1.30 -4.64
CA PHE A 84 -3.92 0.15 -4.84
C PHE A 84 -2.66 0.85 -4.30
N ASN A 85 -1.64 0.12 -3.83
CA ASN A 85 -0.48 0.65 -3.12
C ASN A 85 -0.85 1.53 -1.92
N LEU A 86 -1.93 1.16 -1.20
CA LEU A 86 -2.47 1.95 -0.10
C LEU A 86 -2.22 1.36 1.28
N THR A 87 -1.53 0.22 1.38
CA THR A 87 -1.36 -0.48 2.66
C THR A 87 -0.84 0.47 3.74
N ASP A 88 0.36 1.04 3.56
CA ASP A 88 0.97 1.93 4.56
C ASP A 88 0.16 3.23 4.76
N GLN A 89 -0.25 3.87 3.65
CA GLN A 89 -0.99 5.14 3.70
C GLN A 89 -2.34 5.00 4.41
N ALA A 90 -3.06 3.89 4.19
CA ALA A 90 -4.37 3.69 4.77
C ALA A 90 -4.29 3.44 6.28
N PHE A 91 -3.25 2.72 6.75
CA PHE A 91 -3.02 2.52 8.19
C PHE A 91 -2.60 3.81 8.91
N GLU A 92 -1.83 4.67 8.25
CA GLU A 92 -1.37 5.94 8.86
C GLU A 92 -2.42 7.05 8.85
N HIS A 93 -3.24 7.13 7.79
CA HIS A 93 -4.09 8.31 7.56
C HIS A 93 -5.59 8.01 7.38
N GLU A 94 -5.98 6.76 7.09
CA GLU A 94 -7.35 6.40 6.73
C GLU A 94 -8.01 5.43 7.72
N GLN A 95 -7.63 5.48 9.01
CA GLN A 95 -8.10 4.49 10.01
C GLN A 95 -9.64 4.42 10.09
N ARG A 96 -10.33 5.58 9.98
CA ARG A 96 -11.80 5.61 9.99
C ARG A 96 -12.41 4.83 8.83
N ARG A 97 -11.78 4.88 7.66
CA ARG A 97 -12.22 4.17 6.46
C ARG A 97 -11.95 2.67 6.59
N LEU A 98 -10.77 2.29 7.12
CA LEU A 98 -10.45 0.90 7.42
C LEU A 98 -11.45 0.27 8.39
N VAL A 99 -11.77 0.97 9.49
CA VAL A 99 -12.78 0.52 10.44
C VAL A 99 -14.13 0.34 9.75
N ARG A 100 -14.55 1.28 8.89
CA ARG A 100 -15.81 1.17 8.14
C ARG A 100 -15.83 -0.06 7.22
N TYR A 101 -14.76 -0.33 6.49
CA TYR A 101 -14.67 -1.54 5.64
C TYR A 101 -14.79 -2.82 6.45
N LEU A 102 -14.08 -2.90 7.57
CA LEU A 102 -14.15 -4.05 8.47
C LEU A 102 -15.56 -4.21 9.07
N SER A 103 -16.18 -3.12 9.53
CA SER A 103 -17.56 -3.17 10.04
C SER A 103 -18.53 -3.70 8.97
N ASN A 104 -18.46 -3.18 7.74
CA ASN A 104 -19.32 -3.64 6.65
C ASN A 104 -19.08 -5.12 6.29
N ALA A 105 -17.83 -5.59 6.37
CA ALA A 105 -17.49 -6.99 6.08
C ALA A 105 -18.01 -7.97 7.14
N LEU A 106 -18.32 -7.48 8.34
CA LEU A 106 -18.92 -8.23 9.44
C LEU A 106 -20.45 -8.17 9.45
N GLU A 107 -21.06 -7.26 8.68
CA GLU A 107 -22.52 -7.18 8.59
C GLU A 107 -23.10 -8.47 7.97
N PRO A 108 -24.16 -9.04 8.56
CA PRO A 108 -24.82 -10.20 7.99
C PRO A 108 -25.41 -9.85 6.61
N PRO A 109 -25.47 -10.82 5.68
CA PRO A 109 -26.11 -10.59 4.39
C PRO A 109 -27.56 -10.12 4.62
N SER A 110 -27.95 -9.06 3.92
CA SER A 110 -29.31 -8.51 3.95
C SER A 110 -30.31 -9.63 3.60
N PHE A 111 -31.32 -9.81 4.45
CA PHE A 111 -32.41 -10.77 4.24
C PHE A 111 -33.36 -10.34 3.13
#